data_AF-A0A428NBA5-F1
#
_entry.id   AF-A0A428NBA5-F1
#
_cell.length_a   1.000
_cell.length_b   1.000
_cell.length_c   1.000
_cell.angle_alpha   90.00
_cell.angle_beta   90.00
_cell.angle_gamma   90.00
#
_symmetry.space_group_name_H-M   'P 1'
#
loop_
_entity.id
_entity.type
_entity.pdbx_description
1 polymer ?
#
loop_
_entity_poly.entity_id
_entity_poly.type
_entity_poly.pdbx_seq_one_letter_code
_entity_poly.pdbx_strand_id
1 'polypeptide(L)'
;MDCLKRHVGRSGFLLEIIIILCHHVAPAWALSRSYAQYKHFFPAWDSIIKDQLKQSKCQEPLANYRNQSKTAPQVGYFVIDCILETMPEFRKAELAASAVILGLAPALLQVLSASYLDTAVLAFRRPGLALLLSISSSGVRPGVATQYDDFIDKLERAHLDPLDAPSLENPLTPRLGRLVSCIQYIVAFGAVANNAYLAYQLSVWAVSTFPPAIDFLPAVWTAACFAIHVAGYMVARLCMREAGRGGAKAWYPDLNELTPMTNQRKLKVEGCKETSSLGAGVGPIHRNYITGILWDNGPVKLGFYQC
;
A
#
# COMPACT_ATOMS: atom_id res chain seq x y z
N MET A 1 -28.06 10.52 -11.65
CA MET A 1 -28.02 9.13 -12.19
C MET A 1 -27.29 9.01 -13.53
N ASP A 2 -27.35 9.98 -14.45
CA ASP A 2 -26.68 9.85 -15.76
C ASP A 2 -25.16 10.01 -15.77
N CYS A 3 -24.58 10.67 -14.74
CA CYS A 3 -23.14 10.86 -14.62
C CYS A 3 -22.41 9.60 -14.10
N LEU A 4 -23.07 8.79 -13.26
CA LEU A 4 -22.55 7.50 -12.80
C LEU A 4 -22.39 6.55 -13.99
N LYS A 5 -23.42 6.43 -14.86
CA LYS A 5 -23.41 5.52 -16.01
C LYS A 5 -22.29 5.79 -17.03
N ARG A 6 -21.88 7.04 -17.23
CA ARG A 6 -20.90 7.40 -18.29
C ARG A 6 -19.43 7.25 -17.82
N HIS A 7 -19.15 7.35 -16.52
CA HIS A 7 -17.80 7.15 -15.97
C HIS A 7 -17.57 5.73 -15.41
N VAL A 8 -18.62 5.03 -14.98
CA VAL A 8 -18.56 3.61 -14.59
C VAL A 8 -18.02 2.73 -15.73
N GLY A 9 -18.32 3.07 -17.00
CA GLY A 9 -17.85 2.29 -18.15
C GLY A 9 -16.34 2.37 -18.42
N ARG A 10 -15.65 3.47 -18.08
CA ARG A 10 -14.21 3.67 -18.40
C ARG A 10 -13.31 3.48 -17.18
N SER A 11 -13.80 3.80 -15.99
CA SER A 11 -13.09 3.58 -14.72
C SER A 11 -13.32 2.18 -14.17
N GLY A 12 -14.49 1.59 -14.42
CA GLY A 12 -14.73 0.16 -14.20
C GLY A 12 -13.79 -0.68 -15.06
N PHE A 13 -13.52 -0.27 -16.30
CA PHE A 13 -12.57 -0.96 -17.18
C PHE A 13 -11.13 -0.94 -16.67
N LEU A 14 -10.68 0.15 -16.03
CA LEU A 14 -9.33 0.21 -15.43
C LEU A 14 -9.24 -0.61 -14.14
N LEU A 15 -10.29 -0.61 -13.32
CA LEU A 15 -10.36 -1.42 -12.12
C LEU A 15 -10.42 -2.92 -12.48
N GLU A 16 -11.23 -3.27 -13.48
CA GLU A 16 -11.30 -4.58 -14.12
C GLU A 16 -9.93 -4.95 -14.69
N ILE A 17 -9.25 -4.08 -15.46
CA ILE A 17 -7.90 -4.34 -15.98
C ILE A 17 -6.89 -4.54 -14.86
N ILE A 18 -6.95 -3.80 -13.75
CA ILE A 18 -6.05 -3.98 -12.61
C ILE A 18 -6.36 -5.30 -11.88
N ILE A 19 -7.63 -5.65 -11.68
CA ILE A 19 -8.05 -6.92 -11.08
C ILE A 19 -7.66 -8.10 -11.99
N ILE A 20 -7.87 -7.96 -13.30
CA ILE A 20 -7.51 -8.90 -14.38
C ILE A 20 -5.98 -9.02 -14.48
N LEU A 21 -5.20 -7.93 -14.37
CA LEU A 21 -3.75 -8.00 -14.26
C LEU A 21 -3.32 -8.64 -12.94
N CYS A 22 -3.97 -8.35 -11.81
CA CYS A 22 -3.65 -8.99 -10.54
C CYS A 22 -4.04 -10.48 -10.50
N HIS A 23 -5.06 -10.91 -11.26
CA HIS A 23 -5.46 -12.32 -11.39
C HIS A 23 -4.68 -13.08 -12.46
N HIS A 24 -4.32 -12.45 -13.59
CA HIS A 24 -3.56 -13.09 -14.67
C HIS A 24 -2.05 -12.93 -14.54
N VAL A 25 -1.59 -12.01 -13.70
CA VAL A 25 -0.27 -12.04 -13.07
C VAL A 25 -0.40 -12.76 -11.71
N ALA A 26 -1.12 -13.88 -11.68
CA ALA A 26 -0.60 -15.06 -11.01
C ALA A 26 0.30 -15.73 -12.05
N PRO A 27 1.55 -15.28 -12.16
CA PRO A 27 2.40 -15.72 -13.24
C PRO A 27 2.60 -17.23 -13.12
N ALA A 28 2.79 -17.92 -14.24
CA ALA A 28 3.04 -19.36 -14.24
C ALA A 28 4.22 -19.78 -13.32
N TRP A 29 5.10 -18.84 -12.92
CA TRP A 29 6.13 -19.07 -11.89
C TRP A 29 5.61 -19.16 -10.45
N ALA A 30 4.41 -18.68 -10.15
CA ALA A 30 3.74 -18.91 -8.86
C ALA A 30 3.33 -20.38 -8.66
N LEU A 31 3.28 -21.18 -9.75
CA LEU A 31 3.09 -22.64 -9.69
C LEU A 31 4.42 -23.40 -9.50
N SER A 32 5.56 -22.76 -9.77
CA SER A 32 6.87 -23.36 -9.56
C SER A 32 7.41 -23.02 -8.17
N ARG A 33 7.78 -24.04 -7.42
CA ARG A 33 8.44 -23.93 -6.11
C ARG A 33 9.68 -23.05 -6.23
N SER A 34 9.90 -22.13 -5.29
CA SER A 34 11.17 -21.40 -5.23
C SER A 34 12.34 -22.29 -4.77
N TYR A 35 13.53 -21.95 -5.30
CA TYR A 35 14.83 -22.54 -4.94
C TYR A 35 15.83 -21.48 -4.48
N ALA A 36 15.36 -20.24 -4.25
CA ALA A 36 16.22 -19.11 -3.91
C ALA A 36 16.68 -19.13 -2.45
N GLN A 37 15.86 -19.67 -1.55
CA GLN A 37 16.15 -19.76 -0.12
C GLN A 37 17.31 -20.73 0.21
N TYR A 38 17.88 -20.59 1.42
CA TYR A 38 18.99 -21.39 1.97
C TYR A 38 20.34 -21.29 1.23
N LYS A 39 20.55 -20.23 0.44
CA LYS A 39 21.85 -19.87 -0.14
C LYS A 39 22.58 -18.83 0.71
N HIS A 40 21.82 -17.83 1.16
CA HIS A 40 22.28 -16.73 1.99
C HIS A 40 21.23 -16.48 3.07
N PHE A 41 21.69 -16.05 4.23
CA PHE A 41 20.84 -15.58 5.31
C PHE A 41 21.25 -14.15 5.69
N PHE A 42 20.52 -13.55 6.63
CA PHE A 42 20.94 -12.27 7.19
C PHE A 42 22.36 -12.35 7.75
N PRO A 43 23.19 -11.30 7.60
CA PRO A 43 24.61 -11.35 7.98
C PRO A 43 24.88 -11.84 9.41
N ALA A 44 24.01 -11.51 10.37
CA ALA A 44 24.13 -11.95 11.76
C ALA A 44 23.91 -13.47 11.96
N TRP A 45 23.21 -14.12 11.03
CA TRP A 45 22.81 -15.54 11.11
C TRP A 45 23.48 -16.42 10.04
N ASP A 46 24.08 -15.83 9.01
CA ASP A 46 24.56 -16.56 7.82
C ASP A 46 25.59 -17.64 8.14
N SER A 47 26.64 -17.31 8.89
CA SER A 47 27.65 -18.29 9.30
C SER A 47 27.05 -19.39 10.17
N ILE A 48 26.25 -18.99 11.17
CA ILE A 48 25.64 -19.90 12.14
C ILE A 48 24.77 -20.94 11.41
N ILE A 49 23.84 -20.49 10.57
CA ILE A 49 22.92 -21.40 9.87
C ILE A 49 23.66 -22.24 8.83
N LYS A 50 24.61 -21.66 8.09
CA LYS A 50 25.41 -22.43 7.12
C LYS A 50 26.25 -23.52 7.79
N ASP A 51 26.80 -23.26 8.97
CA ASP A 51 27.55 -24.28 9.70
C ASP A 51 26.65 -25.40 10.23
N GLN A 52 25.41 -25.10 10.64
CA GLN A 52 24.40 -26.14 10.93
C GLN A 52 24.06 -26.96 9.68
N LEU A 53 23.82 -26.29 8.54
CA LEU A 53 23.50 -26.95 7.27
C LEU A 53 24.64 -27.83 6.73
N LYS A 54 25.89 -27.62 7.17
CA LYS A 54 27.02 -28.48 6.82
C LYS A 54 27.00 -29.82 7.56
N GLN A 55 26.29 -29.92 8.69
CA GLN A 55 26.21 -31.16 9.47
C GLN A 55 25.56 -32.29 8.65
N SER A 56 25.99 -33.54 8.88
CA SER A 56 25.55 -34.70 8.10
C SER A 56 24.03 -34.86 8.05
N LYS A 57 23.33 -34.52 9.13
CA LYS A 57 21.86 -34.61 9.23
C LYS A 57 21.12 -33.68 8.26
N CYS A 58 21.68 -32.52 7.90
CA CYS A 58 21.01 -31.52 7.06
C CYS A 58 21.40 -31.57 5.58
N GLN A 59 22.43 -32.35 5.22
CA GLN A 59 22.91 -32.43 3.85
C GLN A 59 21.86 -33.04 2.90
N GLU A 60 21.20 -34.13 3.31
CA GLU A 60 20.20 -34.79 2.47
C GLU A 60 18.94 -33.91 2.25
N PRO A 61 18.31 -33.32 3.29
CA PRO A 61 17.21 -32.37 3.10
C PRO A 61 17.59 -31.20 2.19
N LEU A 62 18.79 -30.63 2.37
CA LEU A 62 19.26 -29.50 1.58
C LEU A 62 19.54 -29.90 0.11
N ALA A 63 20.12 -31.07 -0.13
CA ALA A 63 20.33 -31.61 -1.48
C ALA A 63 19.00 -31.88 -2.18
N ASN A 64 18.03 -32.47 -1.47
CA ASN A 64 16.67 -32.68 -1.98
C ASN A 64 15.97 -31.36 -2.31
N TYR A 65 16.12 -30.33 -1.46
CA TYR A 65 15.58 -29.00 -1.73
C TYR A 65 16.15 -28.39 -3.00
N ARG A 66 17.48 -28.49 -3.22
CA ARG A 66 18.17 -27.95 -4.40
C ARG A 66 17.91 -28.75 -5.67
N ASN A 67 17.43 -29.99 -5.55
CA ASN A 67 17.12 -30.83 -6.69
C ASN A 67 15.84 -30.36 -7.40
N GLN A 68 15.99 -29.85 -8.61
CA GLN A 68 14.88 -29.32 -9.42
C GLN A 68 13.89 -30.41 -9.86
N SER A 69 14.30 -31.69 -9.89
CA SER A 69 13.37 -32.79 -10.17
C SER A 69 12.37 -33.04 -9.03
N LYS A 70 12.65 -32.55 -7.82
CA LYS A 70 11.75 -32.61 -6.67
C LYS A 70 10.87 -31.36 -6.65
N THR A 71 9.65 -31.52 -7.15
CA THR A 71 8.65 -30.44 -7.25
C THR A 71 7.75 -30.32 -6.03
N ALA A 72 7.77 -31.30 -5.13
CA ALA A 72 6.94 -31.32 -3.93
C ALA A 72 7.20 -30.07 -3.04
N PRO A 73 6.16 -29.32 -2.64
CA PRO A 73 6.33 -28.08 -1.87
C PRO A 73 6.91 -28.35 -0.47
N GLN A 74 6.63 -29.52 0.11
CA GLN A 74 7.10 -29.89 1.44
C GLN A 74 8.61 -30.05 1.58
N VAL A 75 9.38 -30.14 0.49
CA VAL A 75 10.83 -30.40 0.56
C VAL A 75 11.59 -29.29 1.32
N GLY A 76 11.10 -28.04 1.26
CA GLY A 76 11.69 -26.95 2.05
C GLY A 76 11.46 -27.08 3.55
N TYR A 77 10.33 -27.67 3.98
CA TYR A 77 10.06 -27.87 5.41
C TYR A 77 11.06 -28.82 6.05
N PHE A 78 11.51 -29.86 5.35
CA PHE A 78 12.56 -30.74 5.87
C PHE A 78 13.90 -30.03 6.12
N VAL A 79 14.21 -28.96 5.36
CA VAL A 79 15.38 -28.12 5.63
C VAL A 79 15.17 -27.28 6.89
N ILE A 80 13.97 -26.71 7.06
CA ILE A 80 13.60 -25.96 8.27
C ILE A 80 13.65 -26.87 9.49
N ASP A 81 13.05 -28.05 9.43
CA ASP A 81 13.06 -29.03 10.51
C ASP A 81 14.48 -29.37 10.92
N CYS A 82 15.39 -29.61 9.97
CA CYS A 82 16.78 -29.88 10.30
C CYS A 82 17.48 -28.68 10.96
N ILE A 83 17.26 -27.46 10.47
CA ILE A 83 17.80 -26.24 11.10
C ILE A 83 17.28 -26.11 12.53
N LEU A 84 15.98 -26.32 12.75
CA LEU A 84 15.39 -26.22 14.08
C LEU A 84 15.90 -27.33 15.00
N GLU A 85 15.93 -28.59 14.56
CA GLU A 85 16.42 -29.71 15.39
C GLU A 85 17.87 -29.55 15.84
N THR A 86 18.72 -28.99 14.99
CA THR A 86 20.16 -28.81 15.27
C THR A 86 20.47 -27.52 16.02
N MET A 87 19.56 -26.54 16.03
CA MET A 87 19.73 -25.30 16.78
C MET A 87 19.60 -25.51 18.29
N PRO A 88 20.44 -24.85 19.10
CA PRO A 88 20.27 -24.87 20.55
C PRO A 88 19.00 -24.11 20.97
N GLU A 89 18.41 -24.51 22.09
CA GLU A 89 17.10 -24.02 22.55
C GLU A 89 17.03 -22.49 22.69
N PHE A 90 18.10 -21.84 23.13
CA PHE A 90 18.11 -20.37 23.24
C PHE A 90 17.97 -19.66 21.88
N ARG A 91 18.52 -20.22 20.79
CA ARG A 91 18.37 -19.65 19.44
C ARG A 91 16.98 -19.86 18.89
N LYS A 92 16.32 -20.98 19.22
CA LYS A 92 14.91 -21.21 18.90
C LYS A 92 14.04 -20.16 19.59
N ALA A 93 14.32 -19.86 20.85
CA ALA A 93 13.61 -18.82 21.59
C ALA A 93 13.81 -17.42 20.97
N GLU A 94 15.03 -17.06 20.56
CA GLU A 94 15.30 -15.80 19.85
C GLU A 94 14.55 -15.72 18.50
N LEU A 95 14.49 -16.80 17.74
CA LEU A 95 13.74 -16.88 16.48
C LEU A 95 12.24 -16.73 16.72
N ALA A 96 11.71 -17.40 17.74
CA ALA A 96 10.31 -17.26 18.14
C ALA A 96 9.96 -15.82 18.57
N ALA A 97 10.83 -15.17 19.36
CA ALA A 97 10.64 -13.77 19.76
C ALA A 97 10.68 -12.82 18.55
N SER A 98 11.59 -13.07 17.60
CA SER A 98 11.67 -12.30 16.35
C SER A 98 10.41 -12.44 15.50
N ALA A 99 9.81 -13.63 15.45
CA ALA A 99 8.55 -13.87 14.75
C ALA A 99 7.39 -13.06 15.37
N VAL A 100 7.35 -12.89 16.70
CA VAL A 100 6.35 -12.04 17.36
C VAL A 100 6.51 -10.58 16.94
N ILE A 101 7.74 -10.05 16.96
CA ILE A 101 8.02 -8.65 16.55
C ILE A 101 7.64 -8.43 15.09
N LEU A 102 8.03 -9.37 14.20
CA LEU A 102 7.66 -9.32 12.78
C LEU A 102 6.14 -9.44 12.58
N GLY A 103 5.45 -10.24 13.40
CA GLY A 103 4.00 -10.37 13.39
C GLY A 103 3.27 -9.09 13.84
N LEU A 104 3.91 -8.26 14.66
CA LEU A 104 3.41 -6.94 15.05
C LEU A 104 3.74 -5.83 14.06
N ALA A 105 4.69 -6.06 13.13
CA ALA A 105 5.11 -5.06 12.15
C ALA A 105 3.94 -4.51 11.31
N PRO A 106 2.96 -5.31 10.83
CA PRO A 106 1.80 -4.78 10.12
C PRO A 106 1.01 -3.74 10.93
N ALA A 107 0.84 -3.94 12.25
CA ALA A 107 0.13 -2.99 13.11
C ALA A 107 0.94 -1.69 13.28
N LEU A 108 2.24 -1.80 13.50
CA LEU A 108 3.12 -0.63 13.60
C LEU A 108 3.15 0.16 12.28
N LEU A 109 3.21 -0.53 11.15
CA LEU A 109 3.18 0.09 9.83
C LEU A 109 1.82 0.73 9.54
N GLN A 110 0.70 0.18 10.00
CA GLN A 110 -0.60 0.85 9.87
C GLN A 110 -0.69 2.16 10.65
N VAL A 111 -0.06 2.24 11.82
CA VAL A 111 -0.03 3.46 12.64
C VAL A 111 0.89 4.52 12.03
N LEU A 112 2.04 4.11 11.51
CA LEU A 112 3.06 5.01 10.98
C LEU A 112 2.87 5.38 9.49
N SER A 113 2.08 4.60 8.75
CA SER A 113 1.90 4.81 7.31
C SER A 113 0.99 5.99 7.00
N ALA A 114 1.19 6.55 5.81
CA ALA A 114 0.29 7.52 5.22
C ALA A 114 -1.11 6.90 5.01
N SER A 115 -2.15 7.71 5.18
CA SER A 115 -3.48 7.30 4.73
C SER A 115 -3.53 7.33 3.21
N TYR A 116 -4.36 6.47 2.62
CA TYR A 116 -4.66 6.52 1.19
C TYR A 116 -5.24 7.89 0.78
N LEU A 117 -5.92 8.60 1.69
CA LEU A 117 -6.42 9.96 1.48
C LEU A 117 -5.28 10.98 1.35
N ASP A 118 -4.25 10.88 2.20
CA ASP A 118 -3.09 11.76 2.17
C ASP A 118 -2.33 11.61 0.84
N THR A 119 -2.15 10.36 0.39
CA THR A 119 -1.54 10.06 -0.91
C THR A 119 -2.43 10.49 -2.07
N ALA A 120 -3.75 10.39 -1.94
CA ALA A 120 -4.69 10.82 -2.97
C ALA A 120 -4.64 12.34 -3.18
N VAL A 121 -4.64 13.14 -2.09
CA VAL A 121 -4.46 14.61 -2.16
C VAL A 121 -3.20 14.97 -2.92
N LEU A 122 -2.09 14.33 -2.56
CA LEU A 122 -0.81 14.57 -3.20
C LEU A 122 -0.87 14.21 -4.68
N ALA A 123 -1.53 13.11 -5.03
CA ALA A 123 -1.65 12.65 -6.42
C ALA A 123 -2.42 13.61 -7.35
N PHE A 124 -3.33 14.44 -6.82
CA PHE A 124 -3.98 15.50 -7.62
C PHE A 124 -3.02 16.60 -8.08
N ARG A 125 -1.90 16.76 -7.37
CA ARG A 125 -0.95 17.87 -7.54
C ARG A 125 0.40 17.42 -8.10
N ARG A 126 0.85 16.27 -7.63
CA ARG A 126 2.17 15.68 -7.87
C ARG A 126 2.02 14.15 -8.00
N PRO A 127 1.32 13.67 -9.05
CA PRO A 127 1.05 12.25 -9.24
C PRO A 127 2.32 11.39 -9.27
N GLY A 128 3.43 11.89 -9.83
CA GLY A 128 4.69 11.15 -9.88
C GLY A 128 5.26 10.88 -8.48
N LEU A 129 5.28 11.92 -7.63
CA LEU A 129 5.76 11.77 -6.26
C LEU A 129 4.82 10.89 -5.43
N ALA A 130 3.51 11.07 -5.58
CA ALA A 130 2.51 10.24 -4.90
C ALA A 130 2.64 8.76 -5.27
N LEU A 131 2.94 8.46 -6.54
CA LEU A 131 3.20 7.10 -7.00
C LEU A 131 4.43 6.50 -6.29
N LEU A 132 5.56 7.22 -6.27
CA LEU A 132 6.77 6.75 -5.60
C LEU A 132 6.54 6.50 -4.11
N LEU A 133 5.86 7.42 -3.43
CA LEU A 133 5.51 7.25 -2.02
C LEU A 133 4.60 6.05 -1.77
N SER A 134 3.62 5.83 -2.67
CA SER A 134 2.73 4.67 -2.59
C SER A 134 3.48 3.35 -2.78
N ILE A 135 4.45 3.29 -3.70
CA ILE A 135 5.29 2.10 -3.93
C ILE A 135 6.24 1.86 -2.74
N SER A 136 6.74 2.93 -2.11
CA SER A 136 7.60 2.82 -0.93
C SER A 136 6.84 2.43 0.34
N SER A 137 5.50 2.48 0.31
CA SER A 137 4.65 2.24 1.46
C SER A 137 4.44 0.73 1.68
N SER A 138 4.76 0.26 2.89
CA SER A 138 4.60 -1.15 3.30
C SER A 138 3.48 -1.36 4.33
N GLY A 139 2.64 -0.35 4.51
CA GLY A 139 1.41 -0.41 5.27
C GLY A 139 0.45 0.64 4.74
N VAL A 140 -0.83 0.54 5.08
CA VAL A 140 -1.80 1.60 4.77
C VAL A 140 -2.55 1.90 6.05
N ARG A 141 -2.60 3.18 6.42
CA ARG A 141 -3.43 3.59 7.54
C ARG A 141 -4.90 3.59 7.10
N PRO A 142 -5.76 2.73 7.65
CA PRO A 142 -7.17 2.74 7.31
C PRO A 142 -7.79 4.06 7.80
N GLY A 143 -8.51 4.74 6.91
CA GLY A 143 -9.34 5.88 7.28
C GLY A 143 -10.64 5.40 7.94
N VAL A 144 -11.12 6.14 8.93
CA VAL A 144 -12.51 6.02 9.42
C VAL A 144 -13.43 6.89 8.58
N ALA A 145 -14.72 6.55 8.48
CA ALA A 145 -15.68 7.25 7.62
C ALA A 145 -15.71 8.77 7.84
N THR A 146 -15.56 9.22 9.10
CA THR A 146 -15.50 10.66 9.45
C THR A 146 -14.28 11.38 8.88
N GLN A 147 -13.16 10.67 8.63
CA GLN A 147 -11.99 11.23 7.98
C GLN A 147 -12.19 11.41 6.48
N TYR A 148 -13.09 10.65 5.85
CA TYR A 148 -13.47 10.87 4.47
C TYR A 148 -14.33 12.14 4.35
N ASP A 149 -15.31 12.31 5.24
CA ASP A 149 -16.13 13.54 5.29
C ASP A 149 -15.26 14.77 5.58
N ASP A 150 -14.37 14.70 6.58
CA ASP A 150 -13.42 15.78 6.87
C ASP A 150 -12.42 15.98 5.73
N PHE A 151 -12.10 14.95 4.94
CA PHE A 151 -11.28 15.08 3.74
C PHE A 151 -11.99 15.88 2.65
N ILE A 152 -13.27 15.56 2.37
CA ILE A 152 -14.10 16.33 1.43
C ILE A 152 -14.28 17.76 1.93
N ASP A 153 -14.59 17.94 3.21
CA ASP A 153 -14.72 19.26 3.82
C ASP A 153 -13.41 20.04 3.78
N LYS A 154 -12.25 19.43 4.01
CA LYS A 154 -10.93 20.10 3.91
C LYS A 154 -10.65 20.54 2.49
N LEU A 155 -11.06 19.77 1.49
CA LEU A 155 -10.95 20.19 0.09
C LEU A 155 -11.93 21.32 -0.25
N GLU A 156 -13.15 21.30 0.27
CA GLU A 156 -14.16 22.35 0.07
C GLU A 156 -13.81 23.63 0.87
N ARG A 157 -13.27 23.52 2.09
CA ARG A 157 -12.77 24.66 2.88
C ARG A 157 -11.51 25.27 2.28
N ALA A 158 -10.61 24.45 1.71
CA ALA A 158 -9.50 24.97 0.91
C ALA A 158 -9.96 25.78 -0.32
N HIS A 159 -11.21 25.59 -0.76
CA HIS A 159 -11.86 26.37 -1.79
C HIS A 159 -12.53 27.66 -1.26
N LEU A 160 -13.06 27.65 -0.03
CA LEU A 160 -13.82 28.77 0.55
C LEU A 160 -12.97 29.78 1.35
N ASP A 161 -11.92 29.35 2.04
CA ASP A 161 -11.06 30.24 2.83
C ASP A 161 -9.67 30.44 2.19
N PRO A 162 -9.33 31.68 1.78
CA PRO A 162 -8.01 32.03 1.29
C PRO A 162 -6.89 31.85 2.32
N LEU A 163 -7.18 31.74 3.62
CA LEU A 163 -6.23 32.11 4.69
C LEU A 163 -5.66 30.98 5.58
N ASP A 164 -6.15 29.75 5.59
CA ASP A 164 -5.76 28.78 6.67
C ASP A 164 -4.97 27.54 6.25
N ALA A 165 -4.40 27.51 5.04
CA ALA A 165 -3.25 26.64 4.84
C ALA A 165 -2.03 27.39 5.37
N PRO A 166 -1.13 26.79 6.17
CA PRO A 166 0.19 27.36 6.44
C PRO A 166 1.02 27.28 5.15
N SER A 167 0.60 28.04 4.15
CA SER A 167 1.50 28.59 3.16
C SER A 167 2.51 29.35 3.98
N LEU A 168 3.76 28.88 3.99
CA LEU A 168 4.87 29.73 4.41
C LEU A 168 4.61 31.11 3.78
N GLU A 169 4.51 32.16 4.60
CA GLU A 169 4.12 33.51 4.14
C GLU A 169 5.01 34.00 2.98
N ASN A 170 6.15 33.35 2.78
CA ASN A 170 7.05 33.52 1.66
C ASN A 170 7.14 32.23 0.81
N PRO A 171 6.56 32.17 -0.39
CA PRO A 171 6.78 31.06 -1.30
C PRO A 171 8.28 30.94 -1.62
N LEU A 172 8.79 29.70 -1.63
CA LEU A 172 10.19 29.44 -1.96
C LEU A 172 10.52 30.05 -3.32
N THR A 173 11.71 30.63 -3.48
CA THR A 173 12.15 31.05 -4.81
C THR A 173 12.08 29.86 -5.77
N PRO A 174 11.75 30.04 -7.06
CA PRO A 174 11.53 28.93 -8.00
C PRO A 174 12.76 28.04 -8.21
N ARG A 175 13.96 28.54 -7.89
CA ARG A 175 15.19 27.74 -7.87
C ARG A 175 15.25 26.83 -6.65
N LEU A 176 14.98 27.38 -5.46
CA LEU A 176 14.97 26.62 -4.21
C LEU A 176 13.82 25.60 -4.19
N GLY A 177 12.64 25.96 -4.69
CA GLY A 177 11.52 25.03 -4.81
C GLY A 177 11.84 23.82 -5.70
N ARG A 178 12.52 24.05 -6.83
CA ARG A 178 12.99 22.94 -7.69
C ARG A 178 14.02 22.06 -6.99
N LEU A 179 14.96 22.65 -6.26
CA LEU A 179 15.95 21.90 -5.49
C LEU A 179 15.28 21.00 -4.45
N VAL A 180 14.31 21.55 -3.70
CA VAL A 180 13.52 20.79 -2.72
C VAL A 180 12.77 19.64 -3.40
N SER A 181 12.12 19.88 -4.54
CA SER A 181 11.46 18.81 -5.29
C SER A 181 12.43 17.74 -5.76
N CYS A 182 13.60 18.10 -6.29
CA CYS A 182 14.61 17.13 -6.69
C CYS A 182 15.06 16.27 -5.50
N ILE A 183 15.29 16.88 -4.34
CA ILE A 183 15.64 16.15 -3.10
C ILE A 183 14.52 15.19 -2.70
N GLN A 184 13.26 15.63 -2.73
CA GLN A 184 12.11 14.77 -2.42
C GLN A 184 12.03 13.56 -3.34
N TYR A 185 12.30 13.75 -4.63
CA TYR A 185 12.32 12.66 -5.62
C TYR A 185 13.46 11.67 -5.37
N ILE A 186 14.66 12.16 -5.06
CA ILE A 186 15.82 11.32 -4.71
C ILE A 186 15.50 10.50 -3.45
N VAL A 187 14.97 11.13 -2.41
CA VAL A 187 14.60 10.46 -1.16
C VAL A 187 13.49 9.43 -1.41
N ALA A 188 12.45 9.78 -2.18
CA ALA A 188 11.36 8.86 -2.50
C ALA A 188 11.85 7.65 -3.31
N PHE A 189 12.74 7.87 -4.29
CA PHE A 189 13.34 6.78 -5.05
C PHE A 189 14.21 5.88 -4.17
N GLY A 190 15.02 6.47 -3.28
CA GLY A 190 15.79 5.74 -2.28
C GLY A 190 14.89 4.89 -1.36
N ALA A 191 13.75 5.44 -0.94
CA ALA A 191 12.76 4.70 -0.14
C ALA A 191 12.13 3.53 -0.92
N VAL A 192 11.80 3.71 -2.20
CA VAL A 192 11.33 2.62 -3.08
C VAL A 192 12.39 1.52 -3.19
N ALA A 193 13.64 1.88 -3.49
CA ALA A 193 14.73 0.92 -3.61
C ALA A 193 14.97 0.17 -2.29
N ASN A 194 14.95 0.88 -1.16
CA ASN A 194 15.06 0.28 0.16
C ASN A 194 13.91 -0.68 0.46
N ASN A 195 12.67 -0.31 0.15
CA ASN A 195 11.51 -1.16 0.36
C ASN A 195 11.56 -2.43 -0.49
N ALA A 196 11.92 -2.30 -1.78
CA ALA A 196 12.08 -3.42 -2.69
C ALA A 196 13.21 -4.36 -2.24
N TYR A 197 14.34 -3.80 -1.80
CA TYR A 197 15.46 -4.58 -1.30
C TYR A 197 15.11 -5.32 0.01
N LEU A 198 14.39 -4.66 0.92
CA LEU A 198 13.92 -5.28 2.15
C LEU A 198 12.93 -6.42 1.85
N ALA A 199 11.98 -6.21 0.94
CA ALA A 199 11.05 -7.26 0.51
C ALA A 199 11.81 -8.46 -0.08
N TYR A 200 12.85 -8.22 -0.88
CA TYR A 200 13.74 -9.28 -1.39
C TYR A 200 14.48 -10.03 -0.28
N GLN A 201 15.08 -9.32 0.68
CA GLN A 201 15.77 -9.95 1.81
C GLN A 201 14.81 -10.81 2.65
N LEU A 202 13.61 -10.31 2.96
CA LEU A 202 12.61 -11.07 3.70
C LEU A 202 12.10 -12.28 2.92
N SER A 203 12.07 -12.20 1.59
CA SER A 203 11.66 -13.30 0.73
C SER A 203 12.72 -14.42 0.69
N VAL A 204 13.99 -14.05 0.46
CA VAL A 204 15.04 -15.01 0.11
C VAL A 204 15.97 -15.37 1.28
N TRP A 205 16.20 -14.45 2.22
CA TRP A 205 17.20 -14.62 3.29
C TRP A 205 16.59 -15.01 4.63
N ALA A 206 15.29 -14.77 4.83
CA ALA A 206 14.61 -15.17 6.06
C ALA A 206 14.29 -16.66 6.06
N VAL A 207 14.54 -17.34 7.18
CA VAL A 207 13.92 -18.63 7.48
C VAL A 207 12.53 -18.34 8.02
N SER A 208 11.58 -18.14 7.13
CA SER A 208 10.19 -17.82 7.52
C SER A 208 9.37 -19.10 7.66
N THR A 209 8.33 -19.06 8.50
CA THR A 209 7.30 -20.09 8.59
C THR A 209 6.32 -20.09 7.41
N PHE A 210 6.41 -19.11 6.50
CA PHE A 210 5.67 -19.19 5.23
C PHE A 210 6.16 -20.41 4.45
N PRO A 211 5.30 -21.01 3.61
CA PRO A 211 5.70 -22.13 2.78
C PRO A 211 6.99 -21.79 2.03
N PRO A 212 8.08 -22.56 2.19
CA PRO A 212 9.34 -22.31 1.49
C PRO A 212 9.20 -22.31 -0.04
N ALA A 213 8.10 -22.91 -0.52
CA ALA A 213 7.71 -22.91 -1.91
C ALA A 213 7.24 -21.53 -2.43
N ILE A 214 6.81 -20.64 -1.55
CA ILE A 214 6.19 -19.34 -1.84
C ILE A 214 6.98 -18.24 -1.12
N ASP A 215 8.20 -18.01 -1.59
CA ASP A 215 9.12 -17.04 -0.99
C ASP A 215 8.76 -15.59 -1.30
N PHE A 216 7.95 -15.33 -2.33
CA PHE A 216 7.56 -13.99 -2.77
C PHE A 216 6.42 -13.36 -1.96
N LEU A 217 5.95 -14.00 -0.89
CA LEU A 217 4.83 -13.51 -0.09
C LEU A 217 5.08 -12.11 0.53
N PRO A 218 6.28 -11.79 1.06
CA PRO A 218 6.60 -10.43 1.49
C PRO A 218 6.51 -9.40 0.37
N ALA A 219 6.88 -9.75 -0.87
CA ALA A 219 6.74 -8.87 -2.03
C ALA A 219 5.27 -8.69 -2.44
N VAL A 220 4.42 -9.70 -2.28
CA VAL A 220 2.97 -9.58 -2.49
C VAL A 220 2.34 -8.63 -1.49
N TRP A 221 2.79 -8.67 -0.23
CA TRP A 221 2.33 -7.72 0.79
C TRP A 221 2.60 -6.27 0.38
N THR A 222 3.83 -5.95 -0.06
CA THR A 222 4.17 -4.59 -0.49
C THR A 222 3.38 -4.17 -1.73
N ALA A 223 3.19 -5.09 -2.68
CA ALA A 223 2.35 -4.84 -3.86
C ALA A 223 0.87 -4.59 -3.49
N ALA A 224 0.34 -5.31 -2.49
CA ALA A 224 -1.02 -5.10 -2.00
C ALA A 224 -1.18 -3.72 -1.34
N CYS A 225 -0.21 -3.27 -0.54
CA CYS A 225 -0.22 -1.91 0.02
C CYS A 225 -0.25 -0.85 -1.08
N PHE A 226 0.59 -0.99 -2.11
CA PHE A 226 0.56 -0.10 -3.28
C PHE A 226 -0.81 -0.09 -3.97
N ALA A 227 -1.41 -1.26 -4.20
CA ALA A 227 -2.73 -1.36 -4.84
C ALA A 227 -3.83 -0.64 -4.05
N ILE A 228 -3.79 -0.69 -2.72
CA ILE A 228 -4.74 0.03 -1.86
C ILE A 228 -4.58 1.55 -2.01
N HIS A 229 -3.36 2.07 -2.06
CA HIS A 229 -3.12 3.50 -2.30
C HIS A 229 -3.65 3.95 -3.68
N VAL A 230 -3.43 3.13 -4.72
CA VAL A 230 -3.97 3.38 -6.06
C VAL A 230 -5.50 3.37 -6.04
N ALA A 231 -6.13 2.38 -5.38
CA ALA A 231 -7.57 2.32 -5.24
C ALA A 231 -8.13 3.55 -4.52
N GLY A 232 -7.50 3.98 -3.42
CA GLY A 232 -7.88 5.19 -2.69
C GLY A 232 -7.80 6.45 -3.56
N TYR A 233 -6.74 6.57 -4.36
CA TYR A 233 -6.63 7.65 -5.35
C TYR A 233 -7.74 7.59 -6.40
N MET A 234 -8.04 6.41 -6.94
CA MET A 234 -9.10 6.24 -7.94
C MET A 234 -10.48 6.61 -7.38
N VAL A 235 -10.80 6.19 -6.16
CA VAL A 235 -12.03 6.60 -5.47
C VAL A 235 -12.08 8.11 -5.30
N ALA A 236 -11.01 8.73 -4.80
CA ALA A 236 -10.94 10.18 -4.65
C ALA A 236 -11.11 10.91 -5.99
N ARG A 237 -10.55 10.39 -7.10
CA ARG A 237 -10.72 10.95 -8.45
C ARG A 237 -12.15 10.84 -8.96
N LEU A 238 -12.85 9.75 -8.64
CA LEU A 238 -14.24 9.54 -9.06
C LEU A 238 -15.22 10.43 -8.30
N CYS A 239 -14.97 10.65 -7.02
CA CYS A 239 -15.85 11.45 -6.16
C CYS A 239 -15.71 12.97 -6.39
N MET A 240 -14.69 13.39 -7.15
CA MET A 240 -14.33 14.79 -7.29
C MET A 240 -14.42 15.25 -8.75
N ARG A 241 -15.25 16.28 -9.00
CA ARG A 241 -15.30 16.98 -10.29
C ARG A 241 -14.32 18.13 -10.26
N GLU A 242 -13.40 18.18 -11.23
CA GLU A 242 -12.62 19.38 -11.46
C GLU A 242 -13.56 20.49 -11.94
N ALA A 243 -13.77 21.49 -11.08
CA ALA A 243 -14.58 22.66 -11.31
C ALA A 243 -13.95 23.56 -12.38
N GLY A 244 -14.18 23.22 -13.66
CA GLY A 244 -13.83 24.05 -14.80
C GLY A 244 -12.48 23.74 -15.46
N ARG A 245 -12.48 22.76 -16.37
CA ARG A 245 -11.59 22.73 -17.55
C ARG A 245 -12.40 22.35 -18.79
N GLY A 246 -13.28 23.26 -19.21
CA GLY A 246 -13.67 23.33 -20.61
C GLY A 246 -12.47 23.83 -21.41
N GLY A 247 -11.79 22.91 -22.11
CA GLY A 247 -10.67 23.25 -22.99
C GLY A 247 -9.55 22.23 -22.90
N ALA A 248 -9.44 21.39 -23.93
CA ALA A 248 -8.29 20.55 -24.18
C ALA A 248 -7.02 21.41 -24.16
N LYS A 249 -6.22 21.31 -23.10
CA LYS A 249 -4.85 21.82 -23.09
C LYS A 249 -3.92 20.65 -23.36
N ALA A 250 -3.11 20.85 -24.40
CA ALA A 250 -2.10 19.96 -24.89
C ALA A 250 -1.19 19.42 -23.78
N TRP A 251 -0.74 18.18 -23.98
CA TRP A 251 0.28 17.42 -23.26
C TRP A 251 1.64 18.17 -23.18
N TYR A 252 1.69 19.34 -22.56
CA TYR A 252 2.96 19.88 -22.10
C TYR A 252 3.37 19.08 -20.85
N PRO A 253 4.62 18.62 -20.72
CA PRO A 253 5.09 17.98 -19.50
C PRO A 253 4.95 18.99 -18.37
N ASP A 254 4.01 18.75 -17.48
CA ASP A 254 3.55 19.72 -16.50
C ASP A 254 4.65 19.91 -15.46
N LEU A 255 5.45 20.99 -15.61
CA LEU A 255 6.51 21.40 -14.66
C LEU A 255 5.98 21.64 -13.23
N ASN A 256 4.66 21.61 -13.06
CA ASN A 256 3.97 21.57 -11.77
C ASN A 256 4.47 20.41 -10.90
N GLU A 257 4.85 19.26 -11.47
CA GLU A 257 5.36 18.10 -10.72
C GLU A 257 6.63 18.42 -9.89
N LEU A 258 7.50 19.28 -10.45
CA LEU A 258 8.73 19.75 -9.80
C LEU A 258 8.52 21.03 -8.98
N THR A 259 7.30 21.54 -8.91
CA THR A 259 6.95 22.68 -8.08
C THR A 259 6.42 22.17 -6.74
N PRO A 260 7.02 22.54 -5.60
CA PRO A 260 6.55 22.10 -4.29
C PRO A 260 5.12 22.57 -4.05
N MET A 261 4.33 21.81 -3.29
CA MET A 261 2.90 22.09 -3.08
C MET A 261 2.63 23.48 -2.48
N THR A 262 3.58 24.05 -1.74
CA THR A 262 3.53 25.42 -1.20
C THR A 262 3.50 26.49 -2.29
N ASN A 263 4.06 26.19 -3.46
CA ASN A 263 4.19 27.12 -4.57
C ASN A 263 3.18 26.85 -5.70
N GLN A 264 2.34 25.81 -5.55
CA GLN A 264 1.30 25.49 -6.52
C GLN A 264 0.02 26.26 -6.22
N ARG A 265 -0.75 26.57 -7.26
CA ARG A 265 -2.08 27.17 -7.12
C ARG A 265 -3.02 26.21 -6.38
N LYS A 266 -3.89 26.75 -5.52
CA LYS A 266 -4.90 25.95 -4.81
C LYS A 266 -5.77 25.20 -5.81
N LEU A 267 -5.98 23.91 -5.54
CA LEU A 267 -6.80 23.02 -6.36
C LEU A 267 -8.28 23.40 -6.16
N LYS A 268 -9.00 23.71 -7.26
CA LYS A 268 -10.44 23.96 -7.21
C LYS A 268 -11.18 22.67 -7.51
N VAL A 269 -11.84 22.12 -6.50
CA VAL A 269 -12.55 20.85 -6.62
C VAL A 269 -14.00 21.03 -6.21
N GLU A 270 -14.92 20.57 -7.06
CA GLU A 270 -16.33 20.44 -6.72
C GLU A 270 -16.55 19.01 -6.20
N GLY A 271 -16.96 18.88 -4.94
CA GLY A 271 -17.43 17.62 -4.40
C GLY A 271 -18.72 17.17 -5.09
N CYS A 272 -18.92 15.85 -5.19
CA CYS A 272 -20.23 15.30 -5.56
C CYS A 272 -21.25 15.62 -4.46
N LYS A 273 -21.93 16.77 -4.56
CA LYS A 273 -23.12 17.02 -3.74
C LYS A 273 -24.21 16.05 -4.16
N GLU A 274 -24.62 15.21 -3.22
CA GLU A 274 -25.84 14.44 -3.36
C GLU A 274 -27.00 15.45 -3.45
N THR A 275 -27.53 15.62 -4.65
CA THR A 275 -28.72 16.45 -4.85
C THR A 275 -29.90 15.69 -4.27
N SER A 276 -30.13 15.87 -2.98
CA SER A 276 -31.41 15.55 -2.34
C SER A 276 -32.47 16.43 -2.96
N SER A 277 -32.98 15.99 -4.10
CA SER A 277 -34.17 16.50 -4.76
C SER A 277 -35.38 15.83 -4.13
N LEU A 278 -35.61 16.09 -2.84
CA LEU A 278 -36.90 15.89 -2.22
C LEU A 278 -37.15 17.00 -1.21
N GLY A 279 -38.07 17.88 -1.58
CA GLY A 279 -39.03 18.49 -0.66
C GLY A 279 -38.48 19.49 0.36
N ALA A 280 -38.90 20.74 0.19
CA ALA A 280 -38.84 21.75 1.23
C ALA A 280 -39.34 21.23 2.59
N GLY A 281 -38.60 21.56 3.66
CA GLY A 281 -39.15 21.71 4.99
C GLY A 281 -38.92 20.56 5.98
N VAL A 282 -37.68 20.33 6.41
CA VAL A 282 -37.40 19.84 7.78
C VAL A 282 -36.10 20.49 8.26
N GLY A 283 -36.14 21.08 9.47
CA GLY A 283 -35.01 21.74 10.12
C GLY A 283 -33.84 20.80 10.46
N PRO A 284 -32.78 21.32 11.10
CA PRO A 284 -31.51 20.60 11.24
C PRO A 284 -31.69 19.32 12.05
N ILE A 285 -31.55 18.18 11.39
CA ILE A 285 -31.51 16.87 12.04
C ILE A 285 -30.12 16.76 12.70
N HIS A 286 -30.10 16.86 14.03
CA HIS A 286 -28.99 16.39 14.85
C HIS A 286 -28.69 14.92 14.47
N ARG A 287 -27.57 14.66 13.81
CA ARG A 287 -27.08 13.29 13.58
C ARG A 287 -26.49 12.77 14.89
N ASN A 288 -27.34 12.18 15.72
CA ASN A 288 -26.89 11.31 16.79
C ASN A 288 -26.51 9.96 16.16
N TYR A 289 -25.21 9.66 16.09
CA TYR A 289 -24.74 8.31 15.80
C TYR A 289 -24.53 7.57 17.12
N ILE A 290 -25.36 6.54 17.32
CA ILE A 290 -25.24 5.58 18.41
C ILE A 290 -23.97 4.75 18.17
N THR A 291 -22.99 4.88 19.06
CA THR A 291 -21.84 3.96 19.16
C THR A 291 -22.22 2.78 20.03
N GLY A 292 -22.34 1.60 19.43
CA GLY A 292 -22.47 0.34 20.15
C GLY A 292 -22.76 -0.82 19.22
N ILE A 293 -21.76 -1.68 18.98
CA ILE A 293 -21.99 -3.02 18.44
C ILE A 293 -22.18 -3.93 19.66
N LEU A 294 -23.45 -4.22 19.98
CA LEU A 294 -23.83 -5.35 20.82
C LEU A 294 -23.87 -6.58 19.91
N TRP A 295 -23.14 -7.63 20.27
CA TRP A 295 -23.13 -8.88 19.52
C TRP A 295 -24.39 -9.66 19.89
N ASP A 296 -25.32 -9.82 18.95
CA ASP A 296 -26.45 -10.74 19.13
C ASP A 296 -26.63 -11.66 17.91
N ASN A 297 -26.88 -12.93 18.20
CA ASN A 297 -26.77 -14.06 17.29
C ASN A 297 -28.03 -14.22 16.41
N GLY A 298 -28.14 -13.38 15.37
CA GLY A 298 -29.20 -13.47 14.36
C GLY A 298 -28.66 -13.40 12.92
N PRO A 299 -29.39 -13.93 11.93
CA PRO A 299 -28.90 -14.04 10.56
C PRO A 299 -28.66 -12.66 9.93
N VAL A 300 -27.41 -12.43 9.51
CA VAL A 300 -26.96 -11.20 8.86
C VAL A 300 -27.71 -11.01 7.54
N LYS A 301 -28.63 -10.05 7.50
CA LYS A 301 -29.13 -9.49 6.25
C LYS A 301 -28.08 -8.49 5.74
N LEU A 302 -27.31 -8.89 4.75
CA LEU A 302 -26.50 -7.98 3.93
C LEU A 302 -27.45 -7.09 3.12
N GLY A 303 -27.71 -5.88 3.62
CA GLY A 303 -28.21 -4.78 2.81
C GLY A 303 -27.03 -4.19 2.04
N PHE A 304 -26.97 -4.45 0.73
CA PHE A 304 -26.12 -3.66 -0.17
C PHE A 304 -26.73 -2.28 -0.30
N TYR A 305 -26.10 -1.28 0.30
CA TYR A 305 -26.36 0.11 -0.05
C TYR A 305 -25.65 0.40 -1.37
N GLN A 306 -26.44 0.50 -2.42
CA GLN A 306 -26.03 1.02 -3.72
C GLN A 306 -25.78 2.54 -3.57
N CYS A 307 -24.53 2.95 -3.78
CA CYS A 307 -24.19 4.33 -4.13
C CYS A 307 -24.41 4.56 -5.64
#